data_AF-A0A7S1IHW7-F1
#
_entry.id   AF-A0A7S1IHW7-F1
#
_cell.length_a   1.000
_cell.length_b   1.000
_cell.length_c   1.000
_cell.angle_alpha   90.00
_cell.angle_beta   90.00
_cell.angle_gamma   90.00
#
_symmetry.space_group_name_H-M   'P 1'
#
loop_
_entity.id
_entity.type
_entity.pdbx_description
1 polymer ?
#
loop_
_entity_poly.entity_id
_entity_poly.type
_entity_poly.pdbx_seq_one_letter_code
_entity_poly.pdbx_strand_id
1 'polypeptide(L)'
;EIGVRGRQPVAVRGLGGLYTWFQHSIIVHAVADTPTGPYTVLGTALEGTGDDRFDGTTTHNPHIIRHRSGLFLLYYIGMNCRLHPGDACEHFQSIGVASSTSLDGPWERHPTPVLEADL
;
A
#
# COMPACT_ATOMS: atom_id res chain seq x y z
N GLU A 1 -10.88 -10.66 -13.68
CA GLU A 1 -10.22 -11.78 -12.98
C GLU A 1 -8.96 -12.16 -13.72
N ILE A 2 -7.80 -12.06 -13.09
CA ILE A 2 -6.54 -12.58 -13.63
C ILE A 2 -6.26 -13.85 -12.85
N GLY A 3 -6.63 -15.01 -13.43
CA GLY A 3 -6.25 -16.30 -12.88
C GLY A 3 -4.83 -16.65 -13.30
N VAL A 4 -3.91 -16.82 -12.36
CA VAL A 4 -2.72 -17.67 -12.51
C VAL A 4 -2.35 -18.22 -11.14
N ARG A 5 -1.98 -19.51 -11.14
CA ARG A 5 -1.52 -20.33 -10.02
C ARG A 5 -0.45 -19.63 -9.17
N GLY A 6 -0.64 -19.66 -7.85
CA GLY A 6 0.41 -19.54 -6.83
C GLY A 6 0.86 -18.11 -6.50
N ARG A 7 0.80 -17.77 -5.21
CA ARG A 7 1.28 -16.53 -4.58
C ARG A 7 0.44 -15.27 -4.87
N GLN A 8 -0.53 -15.04 -3.99
CA GLN A 8 -1.16 -13.73 -3.84
C GLN A 8 -0.11 -12.75 -3.29
N PRO A 9 0.12 -11.59 -3.91
CA PRO A 9 1.02 -10.60 -3.38
C PRO A 9 0.20 -9.58 -2.59
N VAL A 10 0.47 -9.51 -1.29
CA VAL A 10 0.23 -8.32 -0.44
C VAL A 10 -1.17 -8.20 0.19
N ALA A 11 -1.19 -7.94 1.51
CA ALA A 11 -2.36 -7.67 2.35
C ALA A 11 -2.15 -6.37 3.15
N VAL A 12 -3.19 -5.83 3.78
CA VAL A 12 -3.08 -4.69 4.70
C VAL A 12 -3.03 -5.20 6.13
N ARG A 13 -2.16 -4.62 6.95
CA ARG A 13 -2.13 -4.81 8.40
C ARG A 13 -2.30 -3.46 9.09
N GLY A 14 -3.33 -3.32 9.91
CA GLY A 14 -3.46 -2.20 10.85
C GLY A 14 -2.73 -2.50 12.15
N LEU A 15 -1.97 -1.53 12.68
CA LEU A 15 -1.35 -1.62 14.01
C LEU A 15 -2.25 -1.09 15.16
N GLY A 16 -3.54 -0.86 14.87
CA GLY A 16 -4.61 -0.57 15.82
C GLY A 16 -5.93 -1.17 15.34
N GLY A 17 -6.99 -1.07 16.17
CA GLY A 17 -8.32 -1.55 15.80
C GLY A 17 -8.87 -0.86 14.55
N LEU A 18 -10.00 -1.35 14.03
CA LEU A 18 -10.64 -0.89 12.78
C LEU A 18 -10.83 0.64 12.67
N TYR A 19 -10.83 1.39 13.79
CA TYR A 19 -11.03 2.84 13.83
C TYR A 19 -9.75 3.67 13.59
N THR A 20 -8.59 3.05 13.37
CA THR A 20 -7.28 3.76 13.30
C THR A 20 -6.50 3.49 12.02
N TRP A 21 -7.18 2.97 10.99
CA TRP A 21 -6.59 2.59 9.70
C TRP A 21 -5.89 3.78 8.99
N PHE A 22 -6.41 4.99 9.16
CA PHE A 22 -5.85 6.21 8.59
C PHE A 22 -4.53 6.64 9.26
N GLN A 23 -4.17 6.08 10.42
CA GLN A 23 -2.97 6.44 11.17
C GLN A 23 -1.91 5.33 11.19
N HIS A 24 -2.35 4.08 11.07
CA HIS A 24 -1.54 2.93 11.47
C HIS A 24 -1.55 1.75 10.48
N SER A 25 -2.13 1.93 9.29
CA SER A 25 -2.10 0.87 8.28
C SER A 25 -0.76 0.84 7.55
N ILE A 26 -0.29 -0.39 7.40
CA ILE A 26 0.85 -0.74 6.56
C ILE A 26 0.41 -1.81 5.57
N ILE A 27 1.12 -1.86 4.46
CA ILE A 27 0.94 -2.85 3.42
C ILE A 27 1.97 -3.96 3.65
N VAL A 28 1.51 -5.15 4.03
CA VAL A 28 2.35 -6.32 4.32
C VAL A 28 2.40 -7.27 3.13
N HIS A 29 3.56 -7.82 2.86
CA HIS A 29 3.71 -8.89 1.89
C HIS A 29 3.51 -10.26 2.58
N ALA A 30 2.54 -11.03 2.10
CA ALA A 30 2.33 -12.41 2.53
C ALA A 30 2.06 -13.29 1.31
N VAL A 31 2.50 -14.55 1.35
CA VAL A 31 2.36 -15.52 0.26
C VAL A 31 1.74 -16.82 0.75
N ALA A 32 1.03 -17.49 -0.15
CA ALA A 32 0.46 -18.81 0.07
C ALA A 32 0.46 -19.62 -1.23
N ASP A 33 0.51 -20.93 -1.11
CA ASP A 33 0.39 -21.86 -2.25
C ASP A 33 -1.07 -22.05 -2.68
N THR A 34 -2.03 -21.77 -1.78
CA THR A 34 -3.47 -21.79 -2.09
C THR A 34 -4.12 -20.42 -1.79
N PRO A 35 -5.22 -20.05 -2.48
CA PRO A 35 -5.93 -18.79 -2.21
C PRO A 35 -6.45 -18.66 -0.77
N THR A 36 -6.70 -19.78 -0.09
CA THR A 36 -7.20 -19.83 1.29
C THR A 36 -6.09 -19.87 2.34
N GLY A 37 -4.82 -19.90 1.93
CA GLY A 37 -3.69 -20.02 2.83
C GLY A 37 -3.24 -21.49 3.07
N PRO A 38 -2.47 -21.75 4.14
CA PRO A 38 -1.98 -20.79 5.13
C PRO A 38 -1.06 -19.74 4.48
N TYR A 39 -1.12 -18.51 4.99
CA TYR A 39 -0.28 -17.41 4.53
C TYR A 39 0.99 -17.29 5.37
N THR A 40 2.13 -17.12 4.71
CA THR A 40 3.41 -16.76 5.32
C THR A 40 3.67 -15.28 5.11
N VAL A 41 3.78 -14.52 6.20
CA VAL A 41 4.13 -13.09 6.14
C VAL A 41 5.63 -12.98 5.88
N LEU A 42 6.01 -12.32 4.79
CA LEU A 42 7.40 -12.09 4.40
C LEU A 42 7.95 -10.76 4.93
N GLY A 43 7.08 -9.79 5.20
CA GLY A 43 7.47 -8.50 5.78
C GLY A 43 6.53 -7.37 5.38
N THR A 44 7.00 -6.13 5.56
CA THR A 44 6.31 -4.91 5.13
C THR A 44 6.71 -4.57 3.70
N ALA A 45 5.73 -4.44 2.80
CA ALA A 45 5.95 -3.98 1.42
C ALA A 45 6.00 -2.45 1.35
N LEU A 46 5.05 -1.77 2.00
CA LEU A 46 5.01 -0.31 2.15
C LEU A 46 4.46 0.06 3.52
N GLU A 47 4.99 1.13 4.10
CA GLU A 47 4.48 1.81 5.29
C GLU A 47 4.53 3.32 5.06
N GLY A 48 4.00 4.12 5.99
CA GLY A 48 4.13 5.57 5.90
C GLY A 48 5.60 5.99 5.84
N THR A 49 5.94 6.97 5.01
CA THR A 49 7.36 7.39 4.85
C THR A 49 7.93 8.07 6.09
N GLY A 50 7.07 8.51 7.03
CA GLY A 50 7.48 9.14 8.27
C GLY A 50 7.81 10.63 8.14
N ASP A 51 7.76 11.18 6.93
CA ASP A 51 8.07 12.58 6.58
C ASP A 51 6.82 13.33 6.06
N ASP A 52 7.03 14.47 5.40
CA ASP A 52 6.00 15.36 4.87
C ASP A 52 5.51 14.97 3.46
N ARG A 53 5.79 13.76 2.99
CA ARG A 53 5.16 13.26 1.75
C ARG A 53 3.67 12.99 1.95
N PHE A 54 2.90 12.97 0.85
CA PHE A 54 1.46 12.67 0.89
C PHE A 54 1.12 11.35 1.60
N ASP A 55 2.04 10.36 1.54
CA ASP A 55 1.93 9.05 2.17
C ASP A 55 2.75 8.94 3.47
N GLY A 56 2.99 10.05 4.16
CA GLY A 56 3.87 10.13 5.33
C GLY A 56 3.36 9.41 6.58
N THR A 57 2.06 9.17 6.71
CA THR A 57 1.49 8.50 7.90
C THR A 57 1.09 7.06 7.63
N THR A 58 0.34 6.81 6.56
CA THR A 58 -0.24 5.49 6.30
C THR A 58 -0.21 5.16 4.82
N THR A 59 -0.16 3.85 4.55
CA THR A 59 -0.39 3.30 3.21
C THR A 59 -1.49 2.25 3.31
N HIS A 60 -2.50 2.35 2.46
CA HIS A 60 -3.73 1.56 2.60
C HIS A 60 -4.20 0.98 1.25
N ASN A 61 -5.03 -0.07 1.29
CA ASN A 61 -5.73 -0.69 0.15
C ASN A 61 -4.85 -0.89 -1.11
N PRO A 62 -3.83 -1.77 -1.06
CA PRO A 62 -2.97 -2.05 -2.19
C PRO A 62 -3.75 -2.69 -3.35
N HIS A 63 -3.35 -2.36 -4.57
CA HIS A 63 -3.70 -3.09 -5.77
C HIS A 63 -2.48 -3.22 -6.68
N ILE A 64 -2.15 -4.45 -7.10
CA ILE A 64 -0.99 -4.72 -7.95
C ILE A 64 -1.43 -5.08 -9.36
N ILE A 65 -0.83 -4.43 -10.36
CA ILE A 65 -0.98 -4.79 -11.78
C ILE A 65 0.38 -5.03 -12.43
N ARG A 66 0.41 -5.85 -13.48
CA ARG A 66 1.59 -6.00 -14.33
C ARG A 66 1.50 -5.04 -15.51
N HIS A 67 2.46 -4.12 -15.62
CA HIS A 67 2.57 -3.18 -16.73
C HIS A 67 3.19 -3.85 -17.96
N ARG A 68 2.92 -3.31 -19.16
CA ARG A 68 3.46 -3.83 -20.43
C ARG A 68 4.99 -3.79 -20.52
N SER A 69 5.65 -2.93 -19.76
CA SER A 69 7.11 -2.87 -19.66
C SER A 69 7.71 -4.06 -18.89
N GLY A 70 6.89 -4.88 -18.24
CA GLY A 70 7.35 -5.98 -17.38
C GLY A 70 7.44 -5.60 -15.89
N LEU A 71 7.26 -4.32 -15.53
CA LEU A 71 7.19 -3.88 -14.13
C LEU A 71 5.86 -4.29 -13.49
N PHE A 72 5.89 -4.52 -12.18
CA PHE A 72 4.72 -4.54 -11.32
C PHE A 72 4.49 -3.13 -10.76
N LEU A 73 3.24 -2.70 -10.77
CA LEU A 73 2.80 -1.42 -10.21
C LEU A 73 1.88 -1.71 -9.03
N LEU A 74 2.23 -1.23 -7.85
CA LEU A 74 1.43 -1.27 -6.63
C LEU A 74 0.80 0.11 -6.43
N TYR A 75 -0.51 0.20 -6.67
CA TYR A 75 -1.32 1.36 -6.33
C TYR A 75 -1.77 1.27 -4.88
N TYR A 76 -1.79 2.39 -4.18
CA TYR A 76 -2.20 2.45 -2.78
C TYR A 76 -2.80 3.82 -2.45
N ILE A 77 -3.59 3.86 -1.38
CA ILE A 77 -4.02 5.12 -0.75
C ILE A 77 -2.92 5.57 0.21
N GLY A 78 -2.49 6.82 0.09
CA GLY A 78 -1.53 7.47 0.98
C GLY A 78 -2.16 8.68 1.65
N MET A 79 -1.91 8.82 2.96
CA MET A 79 -2.35 9.98 3.74
C MET A 79 -1.26 10.43 4.70
N ASN A 80 -1.28 11.72 5.05
CA ASN A 80 -0.35 12.29 6.01
C ASN A 80 -1.08 13.12 7.08
N CYS A 81 -1.27 12.51 8.25
CA CYS A 81 -1.92 13.17 9.39
C CYS A 81 -1.03 14.22 10.07
N ARG A 82 0.26 14.32 9.71
CA ARG A 82 1.11 15.46 10.13
C ARG A 82 0.73 16.74 9.39
N LEU A 83 0.35 16.61 8.12
CA LEU A 83 -0.11 17.71 7.29
C LEU A 83 -1.60 18.02 7.51
N HIS A 84 -2.40 16.99 7.82
CA HIS A 84 -3.84 17.10 8.04
C HIS A 84 -4.24 16.45 9.37
N PRO A 85 -4.04 17.12 10.52
CA PRO A 85 -4.22 16.50 11.83
C PRO A 85 -5.70 16.26 12.20
N GLY A 86 -5.92 15.24 13.04
CA GLY A 86 -7.24 14.87 13.56
C GLY A 86 -8.10 14.11 12.55
N ASP A 87 -9.42 14.19 12.71
CA ASP A 87 -10.41 13.53 11.84
C ASP A 87 -10.34 14.02 10.40
N ALA A 88 -9.73 15.18 10.16
CA ALA A 88 -9.47 15.66 8.80
C ALA A 88 -8.59 14.68 8.01
N CYS A 89 -7.65 14.00 8.67
CA CYS A 89 -6.69 13.11 8.00
C CYS A 89 -7.37 12.03 7.15
N GLU A 90 -8.47 11.44 7.64
CA GLU A 90 -9.18 10.39 6.91
C GLU A 90 -9.83 10.86 5.60
N HIS A 91 -10.00 12.18 5.43
CA HIS A 91 -10.55 12.78 4.23
C HIS A 91 -9.48 13.15 3.18
N PHE A 92 -8.21 13.30 3.58
CA PHE A 92 -7.10 13.64 2.67
C PHE A 92 -6.42 12.40 2.09
N GLN A 93 -7.16 11.68 1.23
CA GLN A 93 -6.71 10.44 0.60
C GLN A 93 -6.17 10.70 -0.81
N SER A 94 -4.85 10.57 -0.99
CA SER A 94 -4.21 10.59 -2.31
C SER A 94 -3.90 9.18 -2.79
N ILE A 95 -3.85 8.96 -4.11
CA ILE A 95 -3.43 7.69 -4.70
C ILE A 95 -1.95 7.75 -5.06
N GLY A 96 -1.16 6.86 -4.46
CA GLY A 96 0.23 6.63 -4.78
C GLY A 96 0.43 5.45 -5.72
N VAL A 97 1.63 5.39 -6.32
CA VAL A 97 2.10 4.21 -7.04
C VAL A 97 3.54 3.91 -6.64
N ALA A 98 3.85 2.63 -6.44
CA ALA A 98 5.20 2.12 -6.33
C ALA A 98 5.45 1.07 -7.41
N SER A 99 6.67 0.95 -7.90
CA SER A 99 7.03 -0.03 -8.92
C SER A 99 8.10 -1.01 -8.45
N SER A 100 8.09 -2.21 -9.01
CA SER A 100 9.11 -3.24 -8.77
C SER A 100 9.24 -4.13 -10.00
N THR A 101 10.42 -4.72 -10.21
CA THR A 101 10.63 -5.79 -11.20
C THR A 101 10.20 -7.16 -10.68
N SER A 102 9.83 -7.27 -9.39
CA SER A 102 9.38 -8.49 -8.72
C SER A 102 8.14 -8.25 -7.86
N LEU A 103 7.25 -9.23 -7.77
CA LEU A 103 6.13 -9.21 -6.80
C LEU A 103 6.63 -9.18 -5.35
N ASP A 104 7.87 -9.60 -5.10
CA ASP A 104 8.49 -9.63 -3.78
C ASP A 104 9.10 -8.27 -3.38
N GLY A 105 9.05 -7.26 -4.25
CA GLY A 105 9.78 -6.00 -4.09
C GLY A 105 11.28 -6.11 -4.45
N PRO A 106 12.12 -5.14 -4.02
CA PRO A 106 11.75 -3.94 -3.28
C PRO A 106 10.84 -3.02 -4.10
N TRP A 107 9.97 -2.28 -3.42
CA TRP A 107 9.04 -1.33 -4.05
C TRP A 107 9.63 0.08 -4.04
N GLU A 108 9.80 0.66 -5.23
CA GLU A 108 10.24 2.04 -5.40
C GLU A 108 9.02 2.95 -5.54
N ARG A 109 8.81 3.87 -4.59
CA ARG A 109 7.69 4.81 -4.61
C ARG A 109 7.92 5.90 -5.65
N HIS A 110 6.89 6.23 -6.42
CA HIS A 110 6.84 7.49 -7.15
C HIS A 110 6.88 8.66 -6.14
N PRO A 111 7.60 9.76 -6.43
CA PRO A 111 7.79 10.86 -5.47
C PRO A 111 6.51 11.65 -5.19
N THR A 112 5.57 11.71 -6.13
CA THR A 112 4.30 12.43 -6.01
C THR A 112 3.11 11.48 -6.19
N PRO A 113 1.92 11.81 -5.67
CA PRO A 113 0.73 11.01 -5.93
C PRO A 113 0.36 11.07 -7.42
N VAL A 114 -0.32 10.02 -7.89
CA VAL A 114 -0.91 9.98 -9.24
C VAL A 114 -2.32 10.58 -9.28
N LEU A 115 -3.00 10.62 -8.13
CA LEU A 115 -4.23 11.39 -7.91
C LEU A 115 -4.10 12.05 -6.55
N GLU A 116 -4.16 13.38 -6.52
CA GLU A 116 -4.04 14.18 -5.31
C GLU A 116 -5.41 14.32 -4.64
N ALA A 117 -5.42 14.43 -3.31
CA ALA A 117 -6.64 14.75 -2.57
C ALA A 117 -7.02 16.22 -2.83
N ASP A 118 -8.28 16.47 -3.18
CA ASP A 118 -8.80 17.83 -3.30
C ASP A 118 -9.02 18.44 -1.91
N LEU A 119 -8.63 19.72 -1.77
CA LEU A 119 -8.76 20.52 -0.54
C LEU A 119 -10.20 20.99 -0.28
#